data_AF-A0A7V8CZX6-F1
#
_entry.id   AF-A0A7V8CZX6-F1
#
_cell.length_a   1.000
_cell.length_b   1.000
_cell.length_c   1.000
_cell.angle_alpha   90.00
_cell.angle_beta   90.00
_cell.angle_gamma   90.00
#
_symmetry.space_group_name_H-M   'P 1'
#
loop_
_entity.id
_entity.type
_entity.pdbx_description
1 polymer ?
#
loop_
_entity_poly.entity_id
_entity_poly.type
_entity_poly.pdbx_seq_one_letter_code
_entity_poly.pdbx_strand_id
1 'polypeptide(L)'
;MPYCPKCGVDNPAAARFCDQCGAALIPVPAPAVSAPAYIPPAPPVVAPPVAAPPVAAPPPRPAAAPSSLGGAVQCAQCGASALPGEAFCDNCGAPLQAGTPAPSVGVGVAPQVAYPAPVAAAPTPAYTPPTPAAPAGRTALAPARLVLKSGAALPLPAAGQAVLGRADAVSNFTPDVDLAAHGAIDSGVGRRHARIFIQQGQVMLEDLDSTNGTFLNGNRLKPRQAMPIRDQDTLQLGSLALQFCF
;
A
#
# COMPACT_ATOMS: atom_id res chain seq x y z
N MET A 1 -4.49 -19.39 13.70
CA MET A 1 -4.42 -19.09 12.25
C MET A 1 -5.38 -17.94 12.00
N PRO A 2 -4.93 -16.75 11.58
CA PRO A 2 -5.82 -15.62 11.32
C PRO A 2 -6.75 -15.90 10.14
N TYR A 3 -8.05 -15.77 10.39
CA TYR A 3 -9.11 -15.90 9.38
C TYR A 3 -9.31 -14.56 8.67
N CYS A 4 -9.43 -14.57 7.34
CA CYS A 4 -9.69 -13.36 6.57
C CYS A 4 -11.19 -13.01 6.58
N PRO A 5 -11.62 -11.88 7.16
CA PRO A 5 -13.04 -11.51 7.18
C PRO A 5 -13.58 -11.09 5.80
N LYS A 6 -12.71 -10.90 4.81
CA LYS A 6 -13.09 -10.46 3.46
C LYS A 6 -13.38 -11.63 2.50
N CYS A 7 -12.57 -12.69 2.54
CA CYS A 7 -12.70 -13.83 1.61
C CYS A 7 -12.84 -15.19 2.30
N GLY A 8 -12.78 -15.21 3.63
CA GLY A 8 -13.07 -16.39 4.43
C GLY A 8 -12.02 -17.50 4.41
N VAL A 9 -10.79 -17.19 4.03
CA VAL A 9 -9.67 -18.15 3.98
C VAL A 9 -8.79 -18.00 5.22
N ASP A 10 -8.34 -19.13 5.76
CA ASP A 10 -7.36 -19.20 6.84
C ASP A 10 -5.95 -18.87 6.35
N ASN A 11 -5.20 -18.14 7.17
CA ASN A 11 -3.85 -17.70 6.84
C ASN A 11 -2.86 -18.18 7.91
N PRO A 12 -1.56 -18.32 7.59
CA PRO A 12 -0.54 -18.72 8.55
C PRO A 12 -0.43 -17.70 9.69
N ALA A 13 0.02 -18.14 10.87
CA ALA A 13 0.00 -17.34 12.10
C ALA A 13 0.78 -16.02 12.02
N ALA A 14 1.80 -15.95 11.17
CA ALA A 14 2.63 -14.76 10.95
C ALA A 14 2.13 -13.86 9.80
N ALA A 15 1.07 -14.24 9.09
CA ALA A 15 0.55 -13.45 7.96
C ALA A 15 -0.03 -12.12 8.44
N ARG A 16 0.54 -11.01 7.94
CA ARG A 16 0.02 -9.65 8.17
C ARG A 16 -1.08 -9.26 7.18
N PHE A 17 -1.15 -9.97 6.05
CA PHE A 17 -2.09 -9.76 4.97
C PHE A 17 -2.58 -11.12 4.46
N CYS A 18 -3.81 -11.18 3.95
CA CYS A 18 -4.40 -12.39 3.42
C CYS A 18 -3.74 -12.79 2.10
N ASP A 19 -3.31 -14.04 1.98
CA ASP A 19 -2.58 -14.54 0.81
C ASP A 19 -3.46 -14.69 -0.45
N GLN A 20 -4.78 -14.71 -0.26
CA GLN A 20 -5.76 -14.84 -1.35
C GLN A 20 -6.29 -13.48 -1.83
N CYS A 21 -6.70 -12.58 -0.93
CA CYS A 21 -7.36 -11.33 -1.30
C CYS A 21 -6.60 -10.05 -0.93
N GLY A 22 -5.44 -10.16 -0.27
CA GLY A 22 -4.57 -9.04 0.07
C GLY A 22 -5.05 -8.15 1.23
N ALA A 23 -6.21 -8.45 1.84
CA ALA A 23 -6.71 -7.69 2.98
C ALA A 23 -5.76 -7.79 4.19
N ALA A 24 -5.55 -6.69 4.92
CA ALA A 24 -4.81 -6.73 6.18
C ALA A 24 -5.51 -7.68 7.16
N LEU A 25 -4.74 -8.58 7.77
CA LEU A 25 -5.22 -9.49 8.79
C LEU A 25 -5.01 -8.82 10.15
N ILE A 26 -6.05 -8.83 10.98
CA ILE A 26 -5.95 -8.31 12.34
C ILE A 26 -5.04 -9.25 13.12
N PRO A 27 -3.90 -8.77 13.67
CA PRO A 27 -3.03 -9.62 14.48
C PRO A 27 -3.79 -10.04 15.72
N VAL A 28 -4.04 -11.35 15.88
CA VAL A 28 -4.41 -11.88 17.19
C VAL A 28 -3.10 -12.03 17.97
N PRO A 29 -2.92 -11.35 19.12
CA PRO A 29 -1.73 -11.56 19.92
C PRO A 29 -1.62 -13.04 20.27
N ALA A 30 -0.47 -13.65 19.98
CA ALA A 30 -0.24 -15.05 20.30
C ALA A 30 -0.36 -15.24 21.82
N PRO A 31 -0.96 -16.34 22.31
CA PRO A 31 -0.85 -16.70 23.71
C PRO A 31 0.64 -16.85 24.04
N ALA A 32 1.07 -16.25 25.14
CA ALA A 32 2.44 -16.32 25.63
C ALA A 32 2.80 -17.79 25.91
N VAL A 33 3.45 -18.43 24.94
CA VAL A 33 4.19 -19.66 25.19
C VAL A 33 5.50 -19.28 25.85
N SER A 34 5.66 -19.74 27.09
CA SER A 34 6.85 -19.58 27.90
C SER A 34 8.07 -20.04 27.12
N ALA A 35 8.98 -19.12 26.79
CA ALA A 35 10.30 -19.49 26.29
C ALA A 35 11.03 -20.31 27.37
N PRO A 36 11.76 -21.39 27.01
CA PRO A 36 12.65 -22.04 27.95
C PRO A 36 13.70 -21.02 28.43
N ALA A 37 14.07 -21.11 29.71
CA ALA A 37 14.99 -20.19 30.37
C ALA A 37 16.31 -20.09 29.59
N TYR A 38 16.50 -18.95 28.93
CA TYR A 38 17.80 -18.55 28.42
C TYR A 38 18.70 -18.25 29.61
N ILE A 39 19.74 -19.06 29.80
CA ILE A 39 20.83 -18.80 30.74
C ILE A 39 21.85 -17.95 29.96
N PRO A 40 21.98 -16.64 30.22
CA PRO A 40 23.04 -15.86 29.61
C PRO A 40 24.41 -16.37 30.09
N PRO A 41 25.43 -16.46 29.21
CA PRO A 41 26.80 -16.71 29.66
C PRO A 41 27.27 -15.58 30.58
N ALA A 42 28.11 -15.94 31.56
CA ALA A 42 28.65 -15.03 32.55
C ALA A 42 29.35 -13.82 31.91
N PRO A 43 29.14 -12.60 32.43
CA PRO A 43 29.85 -11.42 31.92
C PRO A 43 31.36 -11.55 32.19
N PRO A 44 32.22 -11.08 31.28
CA PRO A 44 33.65 -11.01 31.56
C PRO A 44 33.92 -10.04 32.71
N VAL A 45 34.82 -10.43 33.61
CA VAL A 45 35.28 -9.63 34.73
C VAL A 45 36.08 -8.44 34.18
N VAL A 46 35.47 -7.25 34.19
CA VAL A 46 36.15 -6.01 33.83
C VAL A 46 36.79 -5.42 35.10
N ALA A 47 38.07 -5.06 35.00
CA ALA A 47 38.85 -4.40 36.04
C ALA A 47 38.20 -3.07 36.51
N PRO A 48 38.44 -2.64 37.76
CA PRO A 48 37.82 -1.43 38.30
C PRO A 48 38.29 -0.17 37.54
N PRO A 49 37.38 0.76 37.20
CA PRO A 49 37.77 2.01 36.56
C PRO A 49 38.50 2.93 37.55
N VAL A 50 39.59 3.52 37.08
CA VAL A 50 40.34 4.58 37.77
C VAL A 50 39.49 5.85 37.78
N ALA A 51 39.37 6.50 38.94
CA ALA A 51 38.52 7.65 39.17
C ALA A 51 38.88 8.86 38.30
N ALA A 52 37.91 9.37 37.55
CA ALA A 52 37.98 10.64 36.84
C ALA A 52 37.64 11.82 37.79
N PRO A 53 38.23 13.01 37.60
CA PRO A 53 37.95 14.19 38.43
C PRO A 53 36.52 14.74 38.19
N PRO A 54 35.94 15.44 39.18
CA PRO A 54 34.56 15.93 39.09
C PRO A 54 34.44 17.08 38.08
N VAL A 55 33.62 16.88 37.05
CA VAL A 55 33.20 17.94 36.14
C VAL A 55 31.98 18.63 36.76
N ALA A 56 32.04 19.96 36.88
CA ALA A 56 30.99 20.78 37.46
C ALA A 56 29.65 20.60 36.71
N ALA A 57 28.58 20.41 37.48
CA ALA A 57 27.23 20.24 36.94
C ALA A 57 26.76 21.52 36.21
N PRO A 58 26.12 21.40 35.04
CA PRO A 58 25.44 22.54 34.41
C PRO A 58 24.26 23.01 35.27
N PRO A 59 23.91 24.31 35.24
CA PRO A 59 22.82 24.85 36.04
C PRO A 59 21.46 24.22 35.67
N PRO A 60 20.52 24.13 36.63
CA PRO A 60 19.19 23.58 36.37
C PRO A 60 18.47 24.44 35.34
N ARG A 61 17.91 23.78 34.32
CA ARG A 61 16.98 24.43 33.38
C ARG A 61 15.77 24.93 34.17
N PRO A 62 15.22 26.13 33.85
CA PRO A 62 13.98 26.57 34.45
C PRO A 62 12.88 25.56 34.16
N ALA A 63 12.12 25.20 35.20
CA ALA A 63 10.96 24.34 35.08
C ALA A 63 9.99 24.96 34.07
N ALA A 64 9.78 24.27 32.95
CA ALA A 64 8.66 24.58 32.08
C ALA A 64 7.39 24.36 32.91
N ALA A 65 6.60 25.42 33.03
CA ALA A 65 5.27 25.39 33.61
C ALA A 65 4.44 24.22 33.01
N PRO A 66 3.56 23.57 33.78
CA PRO A 66 2.68 22.56 33.22
C PRO A 66 1.77 23.24 32.20
N SER A 67 2.04 22.98 30.92
CA SER A 67 1.06 23.21 29.86
C SER A 67 -0.03 22.17 30.01
N SER A 68 -0.99 22.46 30.89
CA SER A 68 -2.25 21.76 31.01
C SER A 68 -3.09 22.05 29.77
N LEU A 69 -2.88 21.32 28.67
CA LEU A 69 -3.70 21.39 27.47
C LEU A 69 -3.85 19.98 26.87
N GLY A 70 -5.08 19.45 26.94
CA GLY A 70 -5.53 18.27 26.18
C GLY A 70 -5.60 16.99 27.01
N GLY A 71 -6.69 16.79 27.75
CA GLY A 71 -6.94 15.54 28.46
C GLY A 71 -6.94 14.36 27.50
N ALA A 72 -6.13 13.34 27.81
CA ALA A 72 -6.13 12.07 27.10
C ALA A 72 -7.55 11.48 27.13
N VAL A 73 -8.16 11.33 25.95
CA VAL A 73 -9.46 10.68 25.84
C VAL A 73 -9.21 9.18 25.86
N GLN A 74 -9.73 8.46 26.86
CA GLN A 74 -9.62 7.00 26.88
C GLN A 74 -10.70 6.39 26.01
N CYS A 75 -10.29 5.46 25.14
CA CYS A 75 -11.22 4.70 24.34
C CYS A 75 -12.10 3.83 25.24
N ALA A 76 -13.41 4.07 25.25
CA ALA A 76 -14.36 3.28 26.04
C ALA A 76 -14.44 1.80 25.63
N GLN A 77 -13.93 1.44 24.45
CA GLN A 77 -13.97 0.07 23.93
C GLN A 77 -12.73 -0.76 24.28
N CYS A 78 -11.55 -0.16 24.38
CA CYS A 78 -10.31 -0.91 24.62
C CYS A 78 -9.42 -0.32 25.73
N GLY A 79 -9.80 0.81 26.31
CA GLY A 79 -9.05 1.48 27.39
C GLY A 79 -7.79 2.21 26.94
N ALA A 80 -7.39 2.10 25.67
CA ALA A 80 -6.22 2.80 25.15
C ALA A 80 -6.43 4.33 25.15
N SER A 81 -5.35 5.06 25.38
CA SER A 81 -5.34 6.51 25.27
C SER A 81 -5.42 6.90 23.80
N ALA A 82 -6.43 7.69 23.43
CA ALA A 82 -6.59 8.29 22.11
C ALA A 82 -6.18 9.75 22.15
N LEU A 83 -5.77 10.29 20.98
CA LEU A 83 -5.49 11.70 20.88
C LEU A 83 -6.83 12.49 20.87
N PRO A 84 -6.85 13.72 21.40
CA PRO A 84 -8.05 14.54 21.35
C PRO A 84 -8.40 14.94 19.91
N GLY A 85 -9.61 14.60 19.45
CA GLY A 85 -10.18 15.09 18.18
C GLY A 85 -10.15 14.11 17.00
N GLU A 86 -9.56 12.93 17.16
CA GLU A 86 -9.61 11.86 16.17
C GLU A 86 -10.96 11.13 16.22
N ALA A 87 -11.53 10.87 15.04
CA ALA A 87 -12.87 10.29 14.92
C ALA A 87 -12.93 8.80 15.31
N PHE A 88 -11.77 8.11 15.30
CA PHE A 88 -11.64 6.67 15.53
C PHE A 88 -10.39 6.39 16.36
N CYS A 89 -10.44 5.36 17.21
CA CYS A 89 -9.30 4.93 18.01
C CYS A 89 -8.29 4.15 17.16
N ASP A 90 -7.02 4.55 17.15
CA ASP A 90 -5.97 3.85 16.39
C ASP A 90 -5.69 2.42 16.89
N ASN A 91 -6.05 2.10 18.14
CA ASN A 91 -5.77 0.80 18.73
C ASN A 91 -6.87 -0.24 18.48
N CYS A 92 -8.15 0.16 18.42
CA CYS A 92 -9.27 -0.77 18.25
C CYS A 92 -10.23 -0.43 17.10
N GLY A 93 -10.04 0.71 16.42
CA GLY A 93 -10.88 1.18 15.33
C GLY A 93 -12.28 1.67 15.74
N ALA A 94 -12.62 1.63 17.02
CA ALA A 94 -13.92 2.10 17.50
C ALA A 94 -14.07 3.62 17.30
N PRO A 95 -15.27 4.09 16.92
CA PRO A 95 -15.54 5.52 16.88
C PRO A 95 -15.41 6.09 18.29
N LEU A 96 -14.55 7.10 18.45
CA LEU A 96 -14.40 7.81 19.72
C LEU A 96 -15.57 8.77 19.79
N GLN A 97 -16.51 8.54 20.72
CA GLN A 97 -17.68 9.39 20.86
C GLN A 97 -17.23 10.83 21.07
N ALA A 98 -17.52 11.67 20.08
CA ALA A 98 -17.44 13.11 20.23
C ALA A 98 -18.29 13.47 21.45
N GLY A 99 -17.63 14.04 22.46
CA GLY A 99 -18.30 14.54 23.65
C GLY A 99 -19.51 15.37 23.24
N THR A 100 -20.60 15.18 23.98
CA THR A 100 -21.88 15.87 23.81
C THR A 100 -21.65 17.34 23.44
N PRO A 101 -22.29 17.88 22.39
CA PRO A 101 -22.17 19.31 22.11
C PRO A 101 -22.61 20.09 23.35
N ALA A 102 -21.72 20.95 23.85
CA ALA A 102 -22.05 21.88 24.91
C ALA A 102 -23.26 22.74 24.49
N PRO A 103 -24.14 23.15 25.43
CA PRO A 103 -25.22 24.07 25.11
C PRO A 103 -24.60 25.36 24.54
N SER A 104 -24.95 25.65 23.29
CA SER A 104 -24.47 26.82 22.56
C SER A 104 -24.99 28.09 23.23
N VAL A 105 -24.11 28.77 23.95
CA VAL A 105 -24.32 30.18 24.32
C VAL A 105 -24.27 30.98 23.02
N GLY A 106 -25.37 31.66 22.70
CA GLY A 106 -25.52 32.44 21.48
C GLY A 106 -24.51 33.58 21.42
N VAL A 107 -23.39 33.36 20.72
CA VAL A 107 -22.54 34.44 20.24
C VAL A 107 -22.96 34.71 18.80
N GLY A 108 -23.45 35.93 18.56
CA GLY A 108 -23.92 36.36 17.25
C GLY A 108 -22.88 36.05 16.17
N VAL A 109 -23.27 35.19 15.24
CA VAL A 109 -22.47 34.83 14.07
C VAL A 109 -22.45 36.05 13.16
N ALA A 110 -21.27 36.64 12.99
CA ALA A 110 -21.01 37.64 11.94
C ALA A 110 -21.44 37.06 10.57
N PRO A 111 -22.00 37.88 9.66
CA PRO A 111 -22.57 37.39 8.42
C PRO A 111 -21.55 36.55 7.65
N GLN A 112 -21.91 35.29 7.43
CA GLN A 112 -21.06 34.35 6.71
C GLN A 112 -20.93 34.85 5.27
N VAL A 113 -19.69 35.09 4.84
CA VAL A 113 -19.40 35.36 3.43
C VAL A 113 -19.83 34.11 2.67
N ALA A 114 -20.83 34.26 1.79
CA ALA A 114 -21.37 33.16 1.03
C ALA A 114 -20.28 32.59 0.11
N TYR A 115 -19.74 31.43 0.46
CA TYR A 115 -18.91 30.67 -0.46
C TYR A 115 -19.81 30.11 -1.56
N PRO A 116 -19.46 30.31 -2.84
CA PRO A 116 -20.20 29.69 -3.93
C PRO A 116 -20.16 28.17 -3.77
N ALA A 117 -21.27 27.51 -4.07
CA ALA A 117 -21.36 26.05 -4.04
C ALA A 117 -20.20 25.43 -4.85
N PRO A 118 -19.60 24.32 -4.37
CA PRO A 118 -18.56 23.63 -5.12
C PRO A 118 -19.11 23.29 -6.50
N VAL A 119 -18.59 23.95 -7.54
CA VAL A 119 -18.92 23.61 -8.92
C VAL A 119 -18.44 22.18 -9.13
N ALA A 120 -19.37 21.30 -9.52
CA ALA A 120 -19.05 19.91 -9.80
C ALA A 120 -17.86 19.87 -10.76
N ALA A 121 -16.80 19.16 -10.37
CA ALA A 121 -15.67 18.93 -11.25
C ALA A 121 -16.22 18.37 -12.56
N ALA A 122 -15.86 19.01 -13.68
CA ALA A 122 -16.30 18.58 -15.00
C ALA A 122 -16.00 17.09 -15.15
N PRO A 123 -16.94 16.27 -15.67
CA PRO A 123 -16.67 14.86 -15.89
C PRO A 123 -15.42 14.74 -16.75
N THR A 124 -14.37 14.12 -16.19
CA THR A 124 -13.20 13.74 -16.97
C THR A 124 -13.69 12.96 -18.18
N PRO A 125 -13.27 13.30 -19.41
CA PRO A 125 -13.75 12.62 -20.60
C PRO A 125 -13.56 11.13 -20.40
N ALA A 126 -14.66 10.37 -20.44
CA ALA A 126 -14.59 8.93 -20.47
C ALA A 126 -13.78 8.58 -21.71
N TYR A 127 -12.61 7.99 -21.52
CA TYR A 127 -11.82 7.47 -22.62
C TYR A 127 -12.71 6.47 -23.36
N THR A 128 -13.17 6.86 -24.55
CA THR A 128 -13.76 5.95 -25.51
C THR A 128 -12.60 5.18 -26.12
N PRO A 129 -12.46 3.87 -25.83
CA PRO A 129 -11.41 3.10 -26.48
C PRO A 129 -11.60 3.23 -27.99
N PRO A 130 -10.56 3.59 -28.75
CA PRO A 130 -10.63 3.57 -30.20
C PRO A 130 -11.01 2.16 -30.61
N THR A 131 -12.00 2.03 -31.50
CA THR A 131 -12.37 0.77 -32.12
C THR A 131 -11.09 0.13 -32.68
N PRO A 132 -10.66 -1.04 -32.17
CA PRO A 132 -9.42 -1.63 -32.64
C PRO A 132 -9.56 -1.97 -34.12
N ALA A 133 -8.63 -1.49 -34.94
CA ALA A 133 -8.39 -2.08 -36.25
C ALA A 133 -7.92 -3.52 -35.98
N ALA A 134 -8.77 -4.50 -36.27
CA ALA A 134 -8.51 -5.90 -35.96
C ALA A 134 -7.21 -6.38 -36.62
N PRO A 135 -6.16 -6.74 -35.84
CA PRO A 135 -5.07 -7.55 -36.37
C PRO A 135 -5.50 -9.02 -36.35
N ALA A 136 -4.99 -9.80 -37.30
CA ALA A 136 -5.24 -11.23 -37.45
C ALA A 136 -4.99 -12.03 -36.16
N GLY A 137 -5.81 -13.06 -35.97
CA GLY A 137 -5.88 -13.98 -34.82
C GLY A 137 -4.55 -14.44 -34.23
N ARG A 138 -3.96 -13.62 -33.35
CA ARG A 138 -2.79 -14.03 -32.57
C ARG A 138 -3.16 -15.11 -31.55
N THR A 139 -2.22 -15.99 -31.27
CA THR A 139 -2.33 -17.04 -30.24
C THR A 139 -1.20 -17.00 -29.22
N ALA A 140 -0.13 -16.24 -29.47
CA ALA A 140 1.00 -16.08 -28.55
C ALA A 140 1.49 -14.61 -28.51
N LEU A 141 2.04 -14.20 -27.35
CA LEU A 141 2.55 -12.85 -27.13
C LEU A 141 3.90 -12.61 -27.81
N ALA A 142 4.75 -13.62 -27.91
CA ALA A 142 5.98 -13.54 -28.70
C ALA A 142 5.67 -13.18 -30.17
N PRO A 143 6.52 -12.36 -30.83
CA PRO A 143 7.81 -11.83 -30.39
C PRO A 143 7.75 -10.49 -29.62
N ALA A 144 6.61 -10.10 -29.06
CA ALA A 144 6.50 -8.83 -28.35
C ALA A 144 7.45 -8.74 -27.13
N ARG A 145 7.83 -7.51 -26.78
CA ARG A 145 8.74 -7.17 -25.69
C ARG A 145 8.27 -5.92 -24.96
N LEU A 146 8.65 -5.81 -23.69
CA LEU A 146 8.46 -4.61 -22.87
C LEU A 146 9.80 -3.89 -22.74
N VAL A 147 9.87 -2.66 -23.23
CA VAL A 147 11.08 -1.83 -23.19
C VAL A 147 10.98 -0.85 -22.03
N LEU A 148 11.98 -0.86 -21.14
CA LEU A 148 12.06 0.04 -20.01
C LEU A 148 12.74 1.35 -20.40
N LYS A 149 12.51 2.41 -19.61
CA LYS A 149 13.28 3.67 -19.74
C LYS A 149 14.79 3.48 -19.58
N SER A 150 15.23 2.43 -18.88
CA SER A 150 16.64 2.05 -18.77
C SER A 150 17.23 1.46 -20.05
N GLY A 151 16.41 1.19 -21.07
CA GLY A 151 16.79 0.51 -22.31
C GLY A 151 16.71 -1.01 -22.23
N ALA A 152 16.44 -1.59 -21.06
CA ALA A 152 16.23 -3.03 -20.92
C ALA A 152 14.99 -3.48 -21.71
N ALA A 153 15.12 -4.55 -22.49
CA ALA A 153 14.04 -5.15 -23.25
C ALA A 153 13.70 -6.53 -22.66
N LEU A 154 12.50 -6.67 -22.10
CA LEU A 154 12.00 -7.90 -21.50
C LEU A 154 11.12 -8.62 -22.52
N PRO A 155 11.50 -9.82 -23.01
CA PRO A 155 10.67 -10.57 -23.95
C PRO A 155 9.40 -11.06 -23.26
N LEU A 156 8.26 -11.01 -23.97
CA LEU A 156 7.06 -11.70 -23.54
C LEU A 156 7.15 -13.20 -23.91
N PRO A 157 6.59 -14.09 -23.08
CA PRO A 157 6.63 -15.52 -23.35
C PRO A 157 5.87 -15.88 -24.64
N ALA A 158 6.23 -17.01 -25.24
CA ALA A 158 5.49 -17.61 -26.35
C ALA A 158 4.18 -18.29 -25.87
N ALA A 159 3.44 -17.60 -25.00
CA ALA A 159 2.19 -18.04 -24.39
C ALA A 159 1.08 -17.03 -24.72
N GLY A 160 -0.18 -17.46 -24.57
CA GLY A 160 -1.35 -16.60 -24.78
C GLY A 160 -1.57 -15.59 -23.65
N GLN A 161 -0.82 -15.68 -22.55
CA GLN A 161 -0.88 -14.75 -21.43
C GLN A 161 0.48 -14.62 -20.74
N ALA A 162 0.68 -13.50 -20.06
CA ALA A 162 1.83 -13.21 -19.22
C ALA A 162 1.39 -12.31 -18.05
N VAL A 163 1.69 -12.72 -16.83
CA VAL A 163 1.55 -11.91 -15.62
C VAL A 163 2.79 -11.04 -15.46
N LEU A 164 2.56 -9.75 -15.27
CA LEU A 164 3.58 -8.76 -14.97
C LEU A 164 3.59 -8.46 -13.48
N GLY A 165 4.77 -8.43 -12.89
CA GLY A 165 4.90 -7.99 -11.52
C GLY A 165 6.27 -8.28 -10.95
N ARG A 166 6.30 -8.58 -9.66
CA ARG A 166 7.54 -8.79 -8.92
C ARG A 166 7.57 -10.20 -8.33
N ALA A 167 8.69 -10.89 -8.49
CA ALA A 167 8.95 -12.12 -7.77
C ALA A 167 8.95 -11.89 -6.24
N ASP A 168 8.49 -12.90 -5.51
CA ASP A 168 8.43 -12.87 -4.06
C ASP A 168 8.84 -14.25 -3.52
N ALA A 169 10.05 -14.31 -2.95
CA ALA A 169 10.63 -15.54 -2.43
C ALA A 169 9.86 -16.09 -1.22
N VAL A 170 9.22 -15.22 -0.44
CA VAL A 170 8.49 -15.63 0.78
C VAL A 170 7.22 -16.39 0.43
N SER A 171 6.47 -15.91 -0.55
CA SER A 171 5.28 -16.59 -1.09
C SER A 171 5.59 -17.55 -2.23
N ASN A 172 6.88 -17.75 -2.55
CA ASN A 172 7.36 -18.64 -3.60
C ASN A 172 6.69 -18.37 -4.96
N PHE A 173 6.40 -17.09 -5.23
CA PHE A 173 5.68 -16.64 -6.41
C PHE A 173 6.63 -15.95 -7.39
N THR A 174 6.59 -16.37 -8.64
CA THR A 174 7.36 -15.75 -9.73
C THR A 174 6.40 -15.42 -10.89
N PRO A 175 6.29 -14.15 -11.31
CA PRO A 175 5.49 -13.79 -12.47
C PRO A 175 6.17 -14.23 -13.78
N ASP A 176 5.42 -14.26 -14.89
CA ASP A 176 5.97 -14.59 -16.22
C ASP A 176 6.99 -13.55 -16.67
N VAL A 177 6.76 -12.29 -16.31
CA VAL A 177 7.72 -11.18 -16.50
C VAL A 177 8.04 -10.59 -15.13
N ASP A 178 9.24 -10.88 -14.65
CA ASP A 178 9.73 -10.35 -13.38
C ASP A 178 10.38 -8.98 -13.56
N LEU A 179 9.83 -8.01 -12.84
CA LEU A 179 10.27 -6.62 -12.83
C LEU A 179 11.08 -6.29 -11.57
N ALA A 180 11.34 -7.27 -10.68
CA ALA A 180 12.12 -7.09 -9.45
C ALA A 180 13.48 -6.44 -9.71
N ALA A 181 14.22 -6.93 -10.72
CA ALA A 181 15.53 -6.42 -11.12
C ALA A 181 15.48 -4.99 -11.72
N HIS A 182 14.28 -4.44 -11.93
CA HIS A 182 14.06 -3.18 -12.63
C HIS A 182 13.36 -2.13 -11.76
N GLY A 183 13.56 -2.19 -10.44
CA GLY A 183 13.01 -1.18 -9.51
C GLY A 183 11.52 -1.34 -9.26
N ALA A 184 10.96 -2.54 -9.43
CA ALA A 184 9.55 -2.83 -9.14
C ALA A 184 9.14 -2.47 -7.71
N ILE A 185 10.00 -2.70 -6.71
CA ILE A 185 9.68 -2.40 -5.31
C ILE A 185 9.50 -0.89 -5.12
N ASP A 186 10.51 -0.11 -5.50
CA ASP A 186 10.52 1.34 -5.36
C ASP A 186 9.42 2.00 -6.19
N SER A 187 9.10 1.38 -7.33
CA SER A 187 8.07 1.88 -8.23
C SER A 187 6.64 1.50 -7.81
N GLY A 188 6.46 0.71 -6.74
CA GLY A 188 5.15 0.31 -6.25
C GLY A 188 4.49 -0.82 -7.05
N VAL A 189 5.28 -1.67 -7.72
CA VAL A 189 4.79 -2.80 -8.48
C VAL A 189 4.54 -3.99 -7.55
N GLY A 190 3.28 -4.43 -7.43
CA GLY A 190 2.90 -5.65 -6.72
C GLY A 190 3.37 -6.95 -7.37
N ARG A 191 3.16 -8.06 -6.66
CA ARG A 191 3.53 -9.42 -7.11
C ARG A 191 2.80 -9.82 -8.40
N ARG A 192 1.48 -9.72 -8.37
CA ARG A 192 0.57 -9.88 -9.53
C ARG A 192 -0.05 -8.52 -9.81
N HIS A 193 0.63 -7.70 -10.61
CA HIS A 193 0.19 -6.31 -10.79
C HIS A 193 -0.80 -6.19 -11.94
N ALA A 194 -0.41 -6.69 -13.10
CA ALA A 194 -1.21 -6.68 -14.31
C ALA A 194 -0.96 -7.96 -15.09
N ARG A 195 -1.81 -8.25 -16.06
CA ARG A 195 -1.56 -9.28 -17.06
C ARG A 195 -1.72 -8.73 -18.46
N ILE A 196 -0.90 -9.25 -19.36
CA ILE A 196 -1.09 -9.12 -20.79
C ILE A 196 -1.59 -10.46 -21.30
N PHE A 197 -2.65 -10.47 -22.10
CA PHE A 197 -3.21 -11.72 -22.64
C PHE A 197 -3.82 -11.50 -24.01
N ILE A 198 -4.05 -12.59 -24.73
CA ILE A 198 -4.67 -12.54 -26.04
C ILE A 198 -6.13 -12.95 -25.93
N GLN A 199 -7.01 -12.08 -26.40
CA GLN A 199 -8.44 -12.32 -26.47
C GLN A 199 -8.93 -12.00 -27.88
N GLN A 200 -9.58 -12.96 -28.54
CA GLN A 200 -10.08 -12.79 -29.92
C GLN A 200 -8.99 -12.30 -30.90
N GLY A 201 -7.74 -12.72 -30.69
CA GLY A 201 -6.59 -12.32 -31.51
C GLY A 201 -5.97 -10.97 -31.18
N GLN A 202 -6.51 -10.22 -30.21
CA GLN A 202 -6.01 -8.93 -29.78
C GLN A 202 -5.22 -9.05 -28.48
N VAL A 203 -4.15 -8.28 -28.36
CA VAL A 203 -3.37 -8.18 -27.12
C VAL A 203 -4.09 -7.20 -26.19
N MET A 204 -4.42 -7.69 -25.00
CA MET A 204 -5.17 -6.99 -23.98
C MET A 204 -4.30 -6.80 -22.74
N LEU A 205 -4.47 -5.68 -22.04
CA LEU A 205 -3.91 -5.39 -20.74
C LEU A 205 -5.02 -5.31 -19.70
N GLU A 206 -4.81 -5.94 -18.55
CA GLU A 206 -5.75 -5.90 -17.43
C GLU A 206 -5.01 -5.73 -16.11
N ASP A 207 -5.53 -4.83 -15.27
CA ASP A 207 -5.06 -4.63 -13.89
C ASP A 207 -5.63 -5.72 -12.96
N LEU A 208 -4.76 -6.40 -12.22
CA LEU A 208 -5.12 -7.51 -11.32
C LEU A 208 -5.36 -7.03 -9.88
N ASP A 209 -6.16 -5.97 -9.72
CA ASP A 209 -6.40 -5.27 -8.44
C ASP A 209 -5.09 -4.79 -7.78
N SER A 210 -4.25 -4.13 -8.56
CA SER A 210 -2.98 -3.62 -8.05
C SER A 210 -3.20 -2.48 -7.05
N THR A 211 -2.35 -2.40 -6.02
CA THR A 211 -2.44 -1.34 -5.00
C THR A 211 -2.21 0.05 -5.58
N ASN A 212 -1.25 0.19 -6.49
CA ASN A 212 -0.85 1.48 -7.06
C ASN A 212 -1.49 1.77 -8.44
N GLY A 213 -2.23 0.82 -8.98
CA GLY A 213 -2.91 0.94 -10.27
C GLY A 213 -2.00 0.72 -11.48
N THR A 214 -2.65 0.30 -12.57
CA THR A 214 -2.07 0.24 -13.91
C THR A 214 -2.59 1.39 -14.76
N PHE A 215 -1.72 2.00 -15.58
CA PHE A 215 -2.07 3.05 -16.52
C PHE A 215 -1.66 2.66 -17.94
N LEU A 216 -2.48 3.04 -18.91
CA LEU A 216 -2.23 2.88 -20.34
C LEU A 216 -2.23 4.27 -20.97
N ASN A 217 -1.10 4.68 -21.55
CA ASN A 217 -0.89 5.99 -22.16
C ASN A 217 -1.28 7.16 -21.22
N GLY A 218 -0.98 7.01 -19.93
CA GLY A 218 -1.29 7.99 -18.87
C GLY A 218 -2.71 7.87 -18.28
N ASN A 219 -3.60 7.07 -18.87
CA ASN A 219 -4.95 6.86 -18.35
C ASN A 219 -5.00 5.67 -17.41
N ARG A 220 -5.51 5.86 -16.19
CA ARG A 220 -5.64 4.78 -15.21
C ARG A 220 -6.72 3.79 -15.65
N LEU A 221 -6.38 2.51 -15.66
CA LEU A 221 -7.32 1.43 -15.92
C LEU A 221 -8.23 1.20 -14.71
N LYS A 222 -9.48 0.80 -14.95
CA LYS A 222 -10.30 0.24 -13.86
C LYS A 222 -9.78 -1.17 -13.53
N PRO A 223 -9.75 -1.56 -12.25
CA PRO A 223 -9.39 -2.93 -11.87
C PRO A 223 -10.23 -3.96 -12.63
N ARG A 224 -9.59 -5.03 -13.12
CA ARG A 224 -10.22 -6.13 -13.89
C ARG A 224 -10.90 -5.70 -15.20
N GLN A 225 -10.66 -4.49 -15.67
CA GLN A 225 -11.13 -4.05 -16.99
C GLN A 225 -10.02 -4.28 -18.01
N ALA A 226 -10.24 -5.23 -18.92
CA ALA A 226 -9.33 -5.49 -20.02
C ALA A 226 -9.42 -4.38 -21.08
N MET A 227 -8.26 -3.85 -21.48
CA MET A 227 -8.14 -2.82 -22.52
C MET A 227 -7.19 -3.29 -23.62
N PRO A 228 -7.54 -3.07 -24.91
CA PRO A 228 -6.65 -3.41 -26.01
C PRO A 228 -5.40 -2.52 -25.98
N ILE A 229 -4.24 -3.13 -26.24
CA ILE A 229 -2.95 -2.43 -26.35
C ILE A 229 -2.34 -2.63 -27.74
N ARG A 230 -1.57 -1.65 -28.20
CA ARG A 230 -0.95 -1.58 -29.52
C ARG A 230 0.56 -1.44 -29.37
N ASP A 231 1.26 -1.73 -30.46
CA ASP A 231 2.69 -1.43 -30.57
C ASP A 231 2.94 0.06 -30.26
N GLN A 232 4.03 0.32 -29.55
CA GLN A 232 4.46 1.61 -29.02
C GLN A 232 3.64 2.20 -27.85
N ASP A 233 2.61 1.51 -27.35
CA ASP A 233 1.85 1.99 -26.18
C ASP A 233 2.72 2.03 -24.92
N THR A 234 2.51 3.05 -24.10
CA THR A 234 3.16 3.18 -22.78
C THR A 234 2.29 2.54 -21.72
N LEU A 235 2.81 1.50 -21.09
CA LEU A 235 2.22 0.83 -19.93
C LEU A 235 2.90 1.37 -18.68
N GLN A 236 2.13 1.67 -17.63
CA GLN A 236 2.69 2.10 -16.35
C GLN A 236 2.11 1.25 -15.23
N LEU A 237 2.99 0.59 -14.46
CA LEU A 237 2.62 -0.22 -13.30
C LEU A 237 3.07 0.52 -12.05
N GLY A 238 2.14 1.06 -11.27
CA GLY A 238 2.48 2.06 -10.25
C GLY A 238 3.19 3.25 -10.88
N SER A 239 4.47 3.44 -10.55
CA SER A 239 5.33 4.47 -11.19
C SER A 239 6.31 3.92 -12.24
N LEU A 240 6.36 2.61 -12.44
CA LEU A 240 7.25 1.98 -13.42
C LEU A 240 6.66 2.08 -14.83
N ALA A 241 7.32 2.83 -15.71
CA ALA A 241 6.91 3.00 -17.10
C ALA A 241 7.65 2.03 -18.04
N LEU A 242 6.88 1.38 -18.90
CA LEU A 242 7.27 0.37 -19.87
C LEU A 242 6.65 0.75 -21.22
N GLN A 243 7.35 0.49 -22.32
CA GLN A 243 6.79 0.61 -23.66
C GLN A 243 6.56 -0.78 -24.23
N PHE A 244 5.35 -1.04 -24.74
CA PHE A 244 5.04 -2.28 -25.43
C PHE A 244 5.52 -2.19 -26.88
N CYS A 245 6.41 -3.11 -27.27
CA CYS A 245 6.96 -3.16 -28.62
C CYS A 245 6.70 -4.54 -29.23
N PHE A 246 6.26 -4.57 -30.49
CA PHE A 246 6.18 -5.80 -31.27
C PHE A 246 7.48 -6.10 -32.03
#